data_AF-A0A2T2X3U3-F1
#
_entry.id   AF-A0A2T2X3U3-F1
#
_cell.length_a   1.000
_cell.length_b   1.000
_cell.length_c   1.000
_cell.angle_alpha   90.00
_cell.angle_beta   90.00
_cell.angle_gamma   90.00
#
_symmetry.space_group_name_H-M   'P 1'
#
loop_
_entity.id
_entity.type
_entity.pdbx_description
1 polymer ?
#
loop_
_entity_poly.entity_id
_entity_poly.type
_entity_poly.pdbx_seq_one_letter_code
_entity_poly.pdbx_strand_id
1 'polypeptide(L)'
;MKQLDVRPTLRAGGEPFREIMAFVDTLAPGEGFALVATFRPDPLLQVMATKGFSSTAAELGDGSWIVTFTPEDAPWADGARCD
;
A
#
# COMPACT_ATOMS: atom_id res chain seq x y z
N MET A 1 10.02 -2.89 4.73
CA MET A 1 8.81 -2.83 3.90
C MET A 1 7.96 -4.06 4.20
N LYS A 2 6.76 -3.87 4.77
CA LYS A 2 5.84 -4.97 5.09
C LYS A 2 4.94 -5.29 3.90
N GLN A 3 4.33 -6.48 3.89
CA GLN A 3 3.35 -6.88 2.86
C GLN A 3 2.02 -7.25 3.51
N LEU A 4 0.91 -6.83 2.88
CA LEU A 4 -0.44 -7.19 3.25
C LEU A 4 -1.12 -7.87 2.05
N ASP A 5 -1.65 -9.07 2.24
CA ASP A 5 -2.37 -9.82 1.19
C ASP A 5 -3.86 -9.86 1.54
N VAL A 6 -4.68 -9.18 0.74
CA VAL A 6 -6.14 -9.11 0.95
C VAL A 6 -6.92 -10.05 0.03
N ARG A 7 -6.23 -10.84 -0.80
CA ARG A 7 -6.87 -11.87 -1.65
C ARG A 7 -7.69 -12.88 -0.84
N PRO A 8 -7.26 -13.40 0.34
CA PRO A 8 -8.10 -14.28 1.14
C PRO A 8 -9.34 -13.56 1.69
N THR A 9 -9.19 -12.31 2.13
CA THR A 9 -10.30 -11.49 2.64
C THR A 9 -11.36 -11.25 1.56
N LEU A 10 -10.93 -10.90 0.35
CA LEU A 10 -11.79 -10.75 -0.82
C LEU A 10 -12.49 -12.06 -1.20
N ARG A 11 -11.77 -13.19 -1.18
CA ARG A 11 -12.36 -14.52 -1.42
C ARG A 11 -13.39 -14.92 -0.37
N ALA A 12 -13.21 -14.46 0.87
CA ALA A 12 -14.17 -14.67 1.96
C ALA A 12 -15.36 -13.70 1.94
N GLY A 13 -15.39 -12.72 1.03
CA GLY A 13 -16.42 -11.67 0.99
C GLY A 13 -16.28 -10.62 2.10
N GLY A 14 -15.09 -10.51 2.70
CA GLY A 14 -14.80 -9.52 3.74
C GLY A 14 -14.49 -8.12 3.18
N GLU A 15 -14.28 -7.18 4.10
CA GLU A 15 -13.94 -5.78 3.78
C GLU A 15 -12.41 -5.57 3.80
N PRO A 16 -11.68 -5.67 2.67
CA PRO A 16 -10.22 -5.52 2.64
C PRO A 16 -9.78 -4.11 3.04
N PHE A 17 -10.62 -3.09 2.80
CA PHE A 17 -10.32 -1.70 3.09
C PHE A 17 -10.06 -1.47 4.58
N ARG A 18 -10.87 -2.08 5.46
CA ARG A 18 -10.68 -1.95 6.91
C ARG A 18 -9.39 -2.60 7.38
N GLU A 19 -9.05 -3.76 6.81
CA GLU A 19 -7.82 -4.48 7.12
C GLU A 19 -6.59 -3.67 6.69
N ILE A 20 -6.64 -3.05 5.51
CA ILE A 20 -5.57 -2.15 5.03
C ILE A 20 -5.42 -0.96 5.97
N MET A 21 -6.50 -0.31 6.34
CA MET A 21 -6.45 0.84 7.26
C MET A 21 -5.92 0.45 8.64
N ALA A 22 -6.35 -0.69 9.18
CA ALA A 22 -5.83 -1.22 10.44
C ALA A 22 -4.33 -1.55 10.34
N PHE A 23 -3.91 -2.13 9.21
CA PHE A 23 -2.51 -2.44 8.97
C PHE A 23 -1.65 -1.18 8.85
N VAL A 24 -2.12 -0.17 8.13
CA VAL A 24 -1.48 1.15 8.02
C VAL A 24 -1.33 1.81 9.38
N ASP A 25 -2.32 1.67 10.27
CA ASP A 25 -2.25 2.17 11.65
C ASP A 25 -1.13 1.48 12.47
N THR A 26 -0.77 0.23 12.12
CA THR A 26 0.37 -0.47 12.74
C THR A 26 1.73 -0.14 12.12
N LEU A 27 1.76 0.63 11.03
CA LEU A 27 3.02 1.04 10.39
C LEU A 27 3.65 2.18 11.16
N ALA A 28 4.98 2.17 11.23
CA ALA A 28 5.71 3.31 11.75
C ALA A 28 5.53 4.53 10.82
N PRO A 29 5.58 5.76 11.35
CA PRO A 29 5.61 6.95 10.51
C PRO A 29 6.81 6.90 9.57
N GLY A 30 6.57 7.07 8.26
CA GLY A 30 7.60 6.94 7.22
C GLY A 30 7.82 5.51 6.71
N GLU A 31 7.07 4.51 7.19
CA GLU A 31 7.19 3.14 6.70
C GLU A 31 6.21 2.84 5.56
N GLY A 32 6.74 2.34 4.45
CA GLY A 32 5.96 1.87 3.30
C GLY A 32 5.57 0.39 3.39
N PHE A 33 4.56 0.00 2.61
CA PHE A 33 4.08 -1.37 2.53
C PHE A 33 3.59 -1.75 1.13
N ALA A 34 3.64 -3.05 0.83
CA ALA A 34 3.08 -3.63 -0.38
C ALA A 34 1.73 -4.28 -0.11
N LEU A 35 0.73 -3.98 -0.93
CA LEU A 35 -0.60 -4.57 -0.89
C LEU A 35 -0.79 -5.50 -2.07
N VAL A 36 -1.19 -6.75 -1.82
CA VAL A 36 -1.51 -7.73 -2.86
C VAL A 36 -3.02 -7.94 -2.91
N ALA A 37 -3.62 -7.70 -4.07
CA ALA A 37 -5.06 -7.83 -4.30
C ALA A 37 -5.34 -8.59 -5.61
N THR A 38 -6.54 -9.13 -5.78
CA THR A 38 -6.97 -9.77 -7.04
C THR A 38 -7.53 -8.77 -8.06
N PHE A 39 -7.44 -7.47 -7.78
CA PHE A 39 -7.86 -6.38 -8.66
C PHE A 39 -7.15 -5.09 -8.28
N ARG A 40 -7.15 -4.11 -9.20
CA ARG A 40 -6.57 -2.79 -8.97
C ARG A 40 -7.46 -1.95 -8.05
N PRO A 41 -6.98 -1.52 -6.86
CA PRO A 41 -7.79 -0.78 -5.91
C PRO A 41 -7.71 0.73 -6.17
N ASP A 42 -8.13 1.20 -7.35
CA ASP A 42 -8.14 2.63 -7.73
C ASP A 42 -8.68 3.58 -6.64
N PRO A 43 -9.82 3.33 -5.98
CA PRO A 43 -10.30 4.23 -4.93
C PRO A 43 -9.35 4.31 -3.72
N LEU A 44 -8.63 3.23 -3.40
CA LEU A 44 -7.65 3.22 -2.31
C LEU A 44 -6.42 4.06 -2.67
N LEU A 45 -5.93 3.98 -3.92
CA LEU A 45 -4.79 4.78 -4.39
C LEU A 45 -5.06 6.27 -4.19
N GLN A 46 -6.26 6.74 -4.53
CA GLN A 46 -6.66 8.14 -4.37
C GLN A 46 -6.74 8.57 -2.90
N VAL A 47 -7.26 7.69 -2.03
CA VAL A 47 -7.31 7.95 -0.58
C VAL A 47 -5.91 8.05 0.02
N MET A 48 -5.00 7.17 -0.40
CA MET A 48 -3.62 7.16 0.09
C MET A 48 -2.82 8.35 -0.43
N ALA A 49 -3.01 8.74 -1.70
CA ALA A 49 -2.43 9.97 -2.26
C ALA A 49 -2.88 11.21 -1.47
N THR A 50 -4.15 11.29 -1.08
CA THR A 50 -4.67 12.39 -0.24
C THR A 50 -4.05 12.40 1.17
N LYS A 51 -3.56 11.24 1.65
CA LYS A 51 -2.87 11.10 2.93
C LYS A 51 -1.36 11.40 2.86
N GLY A 52 -0.82 11.73 1.68
CA GLY A 52 0.61 11.94 1.48
C GLY A 52 1.41 10.65 1.28
N PHE A 53 0.79 9.63 0.69
CA PHE A 53 1.47 8.40 0.29
C PHE A 53 1.49 8.29 -1.24
N SER A 54 2.68 8.09 -1.79
CA SER A 54 2.87 7.65 -3.18
C SER A 54 2.49 6.17 -3.30
N SER A 55 1.80 5.80 -4.38
CA SER A 55 1.38 4.42 -4.62
C SER A 55 1.63 3.99 -6.05
N THR A 56 2.26 2.82 -6.24
CA THR A 56 2.54 2.25 -7.56
C THR A 56 1.87 0.90 -7.70
N ALA A 57 0.91 0.78 -8.63
CA ALA A 57 0.23 -0.47 -8.94
C ALA A 57 0.90 -1.17 -10.13
N ALA A 58 1.22 -2.46 -9.97
CA ALA A 58 1.75 -3.32 -11.01
C ALA A 58 0.96 -4.64 -11.08
N GLU A 59 0.68 -5.11 -12.29
CA GLU A 59 0.03 -6.40 -12.52
C GLU A 59 1.07 -7.52 -12.46
N LEU A 60 0.77 -8.61 -11.73
CA LEU A 60 1.67 -9.76 -11.55
C LEU A 60 1.50 -10.84 -12.63
N GLY A 61 0.50 -10.71 -13.51
CA GLY A 61 0.26 -11.61 -14.65
C GLY A 61 -0.69 -12.78 -14.38
N ASP A 62 -1.06 -13.05 -13.13
CA ASP A 62 -2.04 -14.08 -12.73
C ASP A 62 -3.44 -13.50 -12.42
N GLY A 63 -3.69 -12.25 -12.82
CA GLY A 63 -4.85 -11.47 -12.38
C GLY A 63 -4.67 -10.87 -10.97
N SER A 64 -3.55 -11.14 -10.31
CA SER A 64 -3.17 -10.44 -9.09
C SER A 64 -2.47 -9.13 -9.41
N TRP A 65 -2.64 -8.17 -8.51
CA TRP A 65 -2.05 -6.85 -8.54
C TRP A 65 -1.27 -6.63 -7.27
N ILE A 66 -0.07 -6.06 -7.41
CA ILE A 66 0.72 -5.56 -6.29
C ILE A 66 0.71 -4.04 -6.31
N VAL A 67 0.45 -3.45 -5.16
CA VAL A 67 0.44 -1.99 -4.98
C VAL A 67 1.45 -1.65 -3.90
N THR A 68 2.52 -0.96 -4.28
CA THR A 68 3.53 -0.49 -3.35
C THR A 68 3.17 0.91 -2.88
N PHE A 69 2.91 1.07 -1.59
CA PHE A 69 2.67 2.36 -0.94
C PHE A 69 3.93 2.83 -0.22
N THR A 70 4.31 4.07 -0.46
CA THR A 70 5.49 4.71 0.11
C THR A 70 5.11 6.11 0.60
N PRO A 71 5.32 6.44 1.88
CA PRO A 71 5.04 7.78 2.40
C PRO A 71 5.91 8.83 1.68
N GLU A 72 5.32 9.95 1.27
CA GLU A 72 6.04 11.04 0.60
C GLU A 72 6.93 11.83 1.57
N ASP A 73 6.55 11.87 2.85
CA ASP A 73 7.31 12.51 3.93
C ASP A 73 8.28 11.55 4.63
N ALA A 74 8.48 10.32 4.11
CA ALA A 74 9.48 9.43 4.68
C ALA A 74 10.83 10.16 4.72
N PRO A 75 11.40 10.46 5.91
CA PRO A 75 12.72 11.06 5.98
C PRO A 75 13.66 10.04 5.38
N TRP A 76 14.06 10.29 4.13
CA TRP A 76 15.09 9.60 3.35
C TRP A 76 15.62 8.28 3.97
N ALA A 77 15.26 7.13 3.37
CA ALA A 77 16.11 5.94 3.48
C ALA A 77 17.27 5.99 2.45
N ASP A 78 17.60 7.18 1.94
CA ASP A 78 18.80 7.40 1.14
C ASP A 78 19.33 8.80 1.36
N GLY A 79 20.43 8.85 2.10
CA GLY A 79 21.70 9.16 1.45
C GLY A 79 21.95 10.46 0.67
N ALA A 80 21.01 11.34 0.33
CA ALA A 80 21.36 12.67 -0.22
C ALA A 80 20.41 13.83 0.12
N ARG A 81 20.65 14.51 1.25
CA ARG A 81 20.52 15.98 1.32
C ARG A 81 21.95 16.52 1.49
N CYS A 82 22.58 16.89 0.38
CA CYS A 82 23.75 17.75 0.41
C CYS A 82 23.32 19.15 -0.01
N ASP A 83 23.66 20.08 0.88
CA ASP A 83 23.57 21.55 0.86
C ASP A 83 23.89 22.19 -0.50
#